data_AF-I1PNL3-F1
#
_entry.id   AF-I1PNL3-F1
#
_cell.length_a   1.000
_cell.length_b   1.000
_cell.length_c   1.000
_cell.angle_alpha   90.00
_cell.angle_beta   90.00
_cell.angle_gamma   90.00
#
_symmetry.space_group_name_H-M   'P 1'
#
loop_
_entity.id
_entity.type
_entity.pdbx_description
1 polymer ?
#
loop_
_entity_poly.entity_id
_entity_poly.type
_entity_poly.pdbx_seq_one_letter_code
_entity_poly.pdbx_strand_id
1 'polypeptide(L)'
;MGRSRRSYARLLLLGFLLLRFSWCLAVADDGGGAEEGGGIFPVVVSTWPFREAVRTAWEVVSASGGAGCSAVDAVVAGCSACEVLRCDGTVGPGGSPDENGETTLDALIMDGTTMEIGAVAAMRYVKDGIRAAKLVMDHTEHTLLVGEKATSFAISMGLAGPADLSSPESIGKWTIWRQNHCQPNFWKNVVPAGSCGPYNAIDVPSGESKASAKRVLERTQGDICQGLFEPNNLLEPMNSRLKIVNRHNHDTISMAVIDKMGRIAAGTSTNGATFKIPGRVGDGPIPGSSAYADDEVGACGATGDGDIMMRFLPCYQVVESMRRGMEPRDAAMDAILRIARKYPDFVGAVFAINKKGVHAGACHGWTFQYSVRNSSMQDVEVITVSP
;
A
#
# COMPACT_ATOMS: atom_id res chain seq x y z
N MET A 1 10.18 34.98 84.37
CA MET A 1 11.32 35.53 85.14
C MET A 1 12.59 34.80 84.67
N GLY A 2 13.60 35.52 84.18
CA GLY A 2 15.02 35.12 84.25
C GLY A 2 15.58 34.00 83.35
N ARG A 3 16.19 34.44 82.23
CA ARG A 3 17.35 33.90 81.47
C ARG A 3 18.21 32.76 82.06
N SER A 4 18.78 31.96 81.14
CA SER A 4 20.24 31.67 80.92
C SER A 4 20.44 30.16 80.60
N ARG A 5 21.29 29.64 79.71
CA ARG A 5 22.21 30.09 78.65
C ARG A 5 22.51 28.86 77.77
N ARG A 6 22.68 29.11 76.47
CA ARG A 6 23.24 28.29 75.37
C ARG A 6 24.31 27.24 75.76
N SER A 7 24.25 26.09 75.10
CA SER A 7 25.46 25.41 74.60
C SER A 7 25.20 24.84 73.19
N TYR A 8 26.12 25.13 72.28
CA TYR A 8 26.08 24.74 70.86
C TYR A 8 26.70 23.35 70.69
N ALA A 9 26.01 22.45 69.98
CA ALA A 9 26.63 21.28 69.38
C ALA A 9 26.07 21.10 67.96
N ARG A 10 26.98 21.07 66.99
CA ARG A 10 26.73 20.95 65.55
C ARG A 10 26.02 19.64 65.24
N LEU A 11 24.85 19.71 64.60
CA LEU A 11 24.22 18.55 63.96
C LEU A 11 24.61 18.57 62.47
N LEU A 12 25.47 17.63 62.09
CA LEU A 12 25.77 17.29 60.70
C LEU A 12 24.57 16.56 60.09
N LEU A 13 23.91 17.17 59.11
CA LEU A 13 22.96 16.47 58.22
C LEU A 13 23.77 15.52 57.32
N LEU A 14 23.67 14.21 57.57
CA LEU A 14 24.01 13.20 56.58
C LEU A 14 22.96 13.25 55.47
N GLY A 15 23.34 13.75 54.30
CA GLY A 15 22.59 13.55 53.07
C GLY A 15 22.72 12.09 52.61
N PHE A 16 21.61 11.36 52.60
CA PHE A 16 21.51 10.08 51.91
C PHE A 16 21.51 10.33 50.41
N LEU A 17 22.68 10.18 49.77
CA LEU A 17 22.82 10.13 48.32
C LEU A 17 22.39 8.73 47.86
N LEU A 18 21.16 8.61 47.35
CA LEU A 18 20.71 7.39 46.66
C LEU A 18 21.46 7.28 45.32
N LEU A 19 22.60 6.60 45.34
CA LEU A 19 23.29 6.11 44.14
C LEU A 19 22.38 5.05 43.49
N ARG A 20 21.65 5.45 42.45
CA ARG A 20 21.08 4.50 41.49
C ARG A 20 22.24 3.89 40.71
N PHE A 21 22.56 2.63 41.03
CA PHE A 21 23.39 1.79 40.17
C PHE A 21 22.62 1.55 38.87
N SER A 22 22.93 2.34 37.85
CA SER A 22 22.60 2.01 36.47
C SER A 22 23.62 0.98 36.01
N TRP A 23 23.19 -0.25 35.72
CA TRP A 23 24.00 -1.21 35.00
C TRP A 23 24.22 -0.67 33.58
N CYS A 24 25.31 0.05 33.40
CA CYS A 24 25.89 0.31 32.09
C CYS A 24 26.80 -0.89 31.79
N LEU A 25 26.37 -1.77 30.89
CA LEU A 25 27.27 -2.72 30.25
C LEU A 25 28.23 -1.92 29.37
N ALA A 26 29.39 -1.55 29.93
CA ALA A 26 30.52 -1.09 29.15
C ALA A 26 31.15 -2.31 28.47
N VAL A 27 30.88 -2.48 27.18
CA VAL A 27 31.70 -3.32 26.32
C VAL A 27 32.92 -2.48 25.95
N ALA A 28 34.10 -3.01 26.26
CA ALA A 28 35.38 -2.42 25.92
C ALA A 28 35.49 -2.30 24.40
N ASP A 29 35.80 -1.09 23.95
CA ASP A 29 36.24 -0.73 22.61
C ASP A 29 37.67 -1.27 22.43
N ASP A 30 37.79 -2.44 21.82
CA ASP A 30 39.04 -2.87 21.17
C ASP A 30 38.90 -2.57 19.69
N GLY A 31 39.68 -1.58 19.26
CA GLY A 31 39.69 -1.06 17.90
C GLY A 31 39.88 -2.14 16.85
N GLY A 32 38.80 -2.40 16.12
CA GLY A 32 38.80 -2.99 14.79
C GLY A 32 37.84 -2.15 13.97
N GLY A 33 38.38 -1.32 13.07
CA GLY A 33 37.59 -0.48 12.18
C GLY A 33 36.53 -1.32 11.49
N ALA A 34 35.26 -1.04 11.79
CA ALA A 34 34.17 -1.52 10.96
C ALA A 34 34.39 -0.91 9.58
N GLU A 35 34.62 -1.75 8.58
CA GLU A 35 34.51 -1.32 7.19
C GLU A 35 33.12 -0.70 7.01
N GLU A 36 33.06 0.61 6.78
CA GLU A 36 31.89 1.26 6.21
C GLU A 36 31.66 0.65 4.82
N GLY A 37 30.86 -0.41 4.77
CA GLY A 37 30.32 -0.96 3.53
C GLY A 37 29.34 0.05 2.94
N GLY A 38 29.86 1.05 2.23
CA GLY A 38 29.07 2.12 1.62
C GLY A 38 28.01 1.56 0.66
N GLY A 39 26.75 1.57 1.09
CA GLY A 39 25.61 1.30 0.22
C GLY A 39 25.56 2.31 -0.94
N ILE A 40 25.07 1.89 -2.10
CA ILE A 40 24.94 2.73 -3.31
C ILE A 40 23.74 3.68 -3.11
N PHE A 41 23.85 4.67 -2.23
CA PHE A 41 22.79 5.63 -1.94
C PHE A 41 22.92 6.92 -2.75
N PRO A 42 21.80 7.60 -3.05
CA PRO A 42 20.42 7.18 -2.76
C PRO A 42 19.95 6.05 -3.70
N VAL A 43 18.85 5.38 -3.33
CA VAL A 43 18.15 4.38 -4.18
C VAL A 43 16.66 4.70 -4.20
N VAL A 44 16.05 4.59 -5.38
CA VAL A 44 14.60 4.71 -5.59
C VAL A 44 14.12 3.46 -6.31
N VAL A 45 13.07 2.82 -5.80
CA VAL A 45 12.43 1.66 -6.44
C VAL A 45 10.92 1.91 -6.51
N SER A 46 10.28 1.61 -7.63
CA SER A 46 8.82 1.60 -7.75
C SER A 46 8.30 0.38 -8.47
N THR A 47 7.05 0.01 -8.21
CA THR A 47 6.30 -0.92 -9.08
C THR A 47 6.16 -0.32 -10.49
N TRP A 48 6.10 -1.21 -11.48
CA TRP A 48 5.83 -0.93 -12.89
C TRP A 48 6.88 -0.06 -13.60
N PRO A 49 6.88 0.03 -14.95
CA PRO A 49 7.84 0.83 -15.71
C PRO A 49 7.56 2.35 -15.66
N PHE A 50 7.17 2.88 -14.48
CA PHE A 50 6.84 4.29 -14.26
C PHE A 50 8.11 5.15 -14.12
N ARG A 51 8.90 5.22 -15.20
CA ARG A 51 10.21 5.89 -15.22
C ARG A 51 10.16 7.33 -14.74
N GLU A 52 9.17 8.11 -15.16
CA GLU A 52 9.04 9.51 -14.76
C GLU A 52 8.82 9.65 -13.25
N ALA A 53 8.01 8.77 -12.63
CA ALA A 53 7.81 8.78 -11.19
C ALA A 53 9.12 8.55 -10.44
N VAL A 54 9.94 7.58 -10.90
CA VAL A 54 11.27 7.31 -10.33
C VAL A 54 12.24 8.46 -10.58
N ARG A 55 12.20 9.11 -11.75
CA ARG A 55 13.03 10.30 -12.04
C ARG A 55 12.68 11.46 -11.14
N THR A 56 11.39 11.76 -10.94
CA THR A 56 10.96 12.85 -10.06
C THR A 56 11.38 12.60 -8.60
N ALA A 57 11.19 11.38 -8.09
CA ALA A 57 11.68 11.01 -6.75
C ALA A 57 13.21 11.12 -6.67
N TRP A 58 13.92 10.69 -7.72
CA TRP A 58 15.37 10.79 -7.82
C TRP A 58 15.86 12.24 -7.75
N GLU A 59 15.23 13.16 -8.49
CA GLU A 59 15.59 14.58 -8.48
C GLU A 59 15.50 15.17 -7.07
N VAL A 60 14.44 14.83 -6.33
CA VAL A 60 14.26 15.28 -4.94
C VAL A 60 15.32 14.71 -4.00
N VAL A 61 15.58 13.39 -4.06
CA VAL A 61 16.54 12.75 -3.15
C VAL A 61 18.01 13.00 -3.53
N SER A 62 18.28 13.33 -4.80
CA SER A 62 19.63 13.60 -5.32
C SER A 62 20.04 15.07 -5.27
N ALA A 63 19.11 16.01 -5.04
CA ALA A 63 19.42 17.43 -4.89
C ALA A 63 20.50 17.67 -3.82
N SER A 64 21.40 18.61 -4.09
CA SER A 64 22.55 18.95 -3.23
C SER A 64 22.43 20.40 -2.77
N GLY A 65 21.99 20.63 -1.52
CA GLY A 65 22.04 21.95 -0.88
C GLY A 65 20.88 22.24 0.08
N GLY A 66 21.16 22.16 1.39
CA GLY A 66 20.36 22.78 2.47
C GLY A 66 19.10 22.02 2.87
N ALA A 67 19.18 21.30 4.01
CA ALA A 67 18.14 20.40 4.54
C ALA A 67 17.69 19.37 3.49
N GLY A 68 18.53 18.35 3.23
CA GLY A 68 18.24 17.32 2.23
C GLY A 68 16.81 16.81 2.35
N CYS A 69 16.03 16.97 1.28
CA CYS A 69 14.66 16.51 1.21
C CYS A 69 14.60 15.05 1.67
N SER A 70 13.69 14.77 2.59
CA SER A 70 13.62 13.47 3.25
C SER A 70 13.27 12.37 2.24
N ALA A 71 13.58 11.11 2.58
CA ALA A 71 13.07 9.97 1.82
C ALA A 71 11.54 10.05 1.63
N VAL A 72 10.82 10.54 2.65
CA VAL A 72 9.38 10.81 2.60
C VAL A 72 9.03 11.81 1.49
N ASP A 73 9.73 12.95 1.40
CA ASP A 73 9.45 13.97 0.37
C ASP A 73 9.70 13.42 -1.05
N ALA A 74 10.73 12.59 -1.21
CA ALA A 74 11.02 11.94 -2.48
C ALA A 74 9.93 10.93 -2.88
N VAL A 75 9.43 10.12 -1.95
CA VAL A 75 8.27 9.23 -2.18
C VAL A 75 7.04 10.05 -2.58
N VAL A 76 6.74 11.12 -1.83
CA VAL A 76 5.61 12.01 -2.13
C VAL A 76 5.73 12.60 -3.53
N ALA A 77 6.92 13.07 -3.92
CA ALA A 77 7.16 13.64 -5.24
C ALA A 77 6.98 12.61 -6.36
N GLY A 78 7.53 11.40 -6.22
CA GLY A 78 7.41 10.35 -7.22
C GLY A 78 5.98 9.83 -7.38
N CYS A 79 5.29 9.55 -6.28
CA CYS A 79 3.88 9.15 -6.31
C CYS A 79 3.00 10.27 -6.88
N SER A 80 3.24 11.54 -6.51
CA SER A 80 2.48 12.69 -7.05
C SER A 80 2.68 12.84 -8.56
N ALA A 81 3.91 12.62 -9.07
CA ALA A 81 4.17 12.63 -10.51
C ALA A 81 3.32 11.57 -11.22
N CYS A 82 3.18 10.40 -10.62
CA CYS A 82 2.36 9.33 -11.18
C CYS A 82 0.86 9.60 -11.11
N GLU A 83 0.37 10.24 -10.03
CA GLU A 83 -1.01 10.74 -9.95
C GLU A 83 -1.30 11.76 -11.05
N VAL A 84 -0.37 12.68 -11.34
CA VAL A 84 -0.54 13.70 -12.39
C VAL A 84 -0.47 13.10 -13.80
N LEU A 85 0.50 12.21 -14.04
CA LEU A 85 0.69 11.54 -15.33
C LEU A 85 -0.35 10.47 -15.61
N ARG A 86 -1.13 10.10 -14.58
CA ARG A 86 -2.11 9.02 -14.62
C ARG A 86 -1.48 7.73 -15.12
N CYS A 87 -0.40 7.28 -14.47
CA CYS A 87 0.33 6.09 -14.92
C CYS A 87 -0.63 4.92 -15.19
N ASP A 88 -0.59 4.41 -16.42
CA ASP A 88 -1.45 3.35 -16.97
C ASP A 88 -2.97 3.55 -16.78
N GLY A 89 -3.40 4.76 -16.42
CA GLY A 89 -4.81 5.11 -16.23
C GLY A 89 -5.45 4.49 -14.98
N THR A 90 -4.66 4.13 -13.96
CA THR A 90 -5.11 3.48 -12.70
C THR A 90 -4.65 4.19 -11.43
N VAL A 91 -3.87 5.28 -11.57
CA VAL A 91 -3.41 6.15 -10.48
C VAL A 91 -3.83 7.58 -10.76
N GLY A 92 -4.33 8.30 -9.75
CA GLY A 92 -4.69 9.72 -9.87
C GLY A 92 -6.11 9.99 -10.41
N PRO A 93 -6.43 11.24 -10.79
CA PRO A 93 -7.72 11.58 -11.36
C PRO A 93 -7.94 10.85 -12.70
N GLY A 94 -9.15 10.34 -12.91
CA GLY A 94 -9.61 9.68 -14.13
C GLY A 94 -9.23 8.20 -14.23
N GLY A 95 -8.68 7.59 -13.18
CA GLY A 95 -8.40 6.15 -13.16
C GLY A 95 -9.50 5.32 -12.50
N SER A 96 -9.66 4.07 -12.96
CA SER A 96 -10.47 2.99 -12.36
C SER A 96 -11.74 3.43 -11.59
N PRO A 97 -12.80 3.89 -12.29
CA PRO A 97 -14.04 4.29 -11.63
C PRO A 97 -14.72 3.09 -10.97
N ASP A 98 -15.48 3.33 -9.91
CA ASP A 98 -16.33 2.34 -9.27
C ASP A 98 -17.57 1.99 -10.11
N GLU A 99 -18.43 1.12 -9.60
CA GLU A 99 -19.63 0.69 -10.33
C GLU A 99 -20.67 1.81 -10.56
N ASN A 100 -20.56 2.92 -9.82
CA ASN A 100 -21.34 4.15 -10.01
C ASN A 100 -20.67 5.15 -10.97
N GLY A 101 -19.47 4.83 -11.46
CA GLY A 101 -18.73 5.69 -12.38
C GLY A 101 -17.82 6.70 -11.67
N GLU A 102 -17.63 6.58 -10.35
CA GLU A 102 -16.85 7.53 -9.57
C GLU A 102 -15.42 7.05 -9.34
N THR A 103 -14.46 7.96 -9.55
CA THR A 103 -13.06 7.75 -9.21
C THR A 103 -12.81 8.15 -7.75
N THR A 104 -12.25 7.23 -6.96
CA THR A 104 -11.77 7.48 -5.59
C THR A 104 -10.30 7.10 -5.46
N LEU A 105 -9.58 7.71 -4.53
CA LEU A 105 -8.16 7.45 -4.30
C LEU A 105 -7.91 6.80 -2.94
N ASP A 106 -6.99 5.85 -2.94
CA ASP A 106 -6.37 5.24 -1.77
C ASP A 106 -4.86 5.58 -1.79
N ALA A 107 -4.31 6.05 -0.69
CA ALA A 107 -2.89 6.36 -0.58
C ALA A 107 -2.32 6.13 0.83
N LEU A 108 -1.02 5.84 0.89
CA LEU A 108 -0.25 5.54 2.09
C LEU A 108 1.13 6.19 1.98
N ILE A 109 1.62 6.77 3.07
CA ILE A 109 3.03 7.15 3.26
C ILE A 109 3.51 6.66 4.62
N MET A 110 4.75 6.19 4.67
CA MET A 110 5.41 5.71 5.89
C MET A 110 6.84 6.23 5.95
N ASP A 111 7.20 6.81 7.09
CA ASP A 111 8.60 7.10 7.45
C ASP A 111 9.16 5.89 8.21
N GLY A 112 10.16 5.21 7.64
CA GLY A 112 10.78 4.05 8.27
C GLY A 112 11.66 4.39 9.48
N THR A 113 11.97 5.67 9.69
CA THR A 113 12.77 6.14 10.84
C THR A 113 11.91 6.31 12.08
N THR A 114 10.77 6.98 11.94
CA THR A 114 9.86 7.27 13.05
C THR A 114 8.77 6.22 13.21
N MET A 115 8.60 5.34 12.21
CA MET A 115 7.47 4.43 12.06
C MET A 115 6.12 5.14 11.95
N GLU A 116 6.12 6.46 11.71
CA GLU A 116 4.90 7.22 11.48
C GLU A 116 4.33 6.91 10.11
N ILE A 117 3.00 6.90 10.07
CA ILE A 117 2.22 6.53 8.90
C ILE A 117 1.07 7.51 8.77
N GLY A 118 0.83 7.96 7.54
CA GLY A 118 -0.40 8.61 7.16
C GLY A 118 -1.03 7.93 5.96
N ALA A 119 -2.35 7.85 5.95
CA ALA A 119 -3.10 7.19 4.90
C ALA A 119 -4.47 7.83 4.69
N VAL A 120 -4.94 7.75 3.45
CA VAL A 120 -6.31 8.11 3.07
C VAL A 120 -6.92 6.97 2.25
N ALA A 121 -8.20 6.68 2.45
CA ALA A 121 -8.89 5.64 1.68
C ALA A 121 -10.28 6.06 1.21
N ALA A 122 -10.69 5.57 0.05
CA ALA A 122 -11.92 5.95 -0.64
C ALA A 122 -12.09 7.49 -0.69
N MET A 123 -10.98 8.22 -0.79
CA MET A 123 -11.00 9.69 -0.76
C MET A 123 -11.59 10.20 -2.07
N ARG A 124 -12.55 11.11 -1.94
CA ARG A 124 -13.29 11.71 -3.06
C ARG A 124 -12.74 13.11 -3.35
N TYR A 125 -12.92 13.59 -4.56
CA TYR A 125 -12.79 15.00 -4.93
C TYR A 125 -11.45 15.74 -4.71
N VAL A 126 -10.40 15.04 -4.30
CA VAL A 126 -9.03 15.58 -4.16
C VAL A 126 -8.10 14.69 -4.96
N LYS A 127 -7.38 15.29 -5.90
CA LYS A 127 -6.49 14.57 -6.84
C LYS A 127 -5.14 14.16 -6.21
N ASP A 128 -4.72 14.88 -5.17
CA ASP A 128 -3.41 14.75 -4.54
C ASP A 128 -3.46 13.72 -3.39
N GLY A 129 -3.56 12.44 -3.73
CA GLY A 129 -3.77 11.33 -2.78
C GLY A 129 -2.62 11.17 -1.79
N ILE A 130 -1.40 10.98 -2.30
CA ILE A 130 -0.21 10.79 -1.47
C ILE A 130 0.12 12.02 -0.60
N ARG A 131 -0.18 13.23 -1.09
CA ARG A 131 -0.02 14.46 -0.30
C ARG A 131 -1.04 14.54 0.82
N ALA A 132 -2.29 14.12 0.59
CA ALA A 132 -3.29 14.02 1.65
C ALA A 132 -2.86 13.00 2.72
N ALA A 133 -2.32 11.85 2.32
CA ALA A 133 -1.73 10.87 3.24
C ALA A 133 -0.59 11.48 4.08
N LYS A 134 0.32 12.26 3.46
CA LYS A 134 1.38 12.99 4.19
C LYS A 134 0.81 13.98 5.21
N LEU A 135 -0.24 14.71 4.86
CA LEU A 135 -0.89 15.65 5.78
C LEU A 135 -1.53 14.93 6.97
N VAL A 136 -2.08 13.72 6.78
CA VAL A 136 -2.57 12.89 7.89
C VAL A 136 -1.42 12.55 8.85
N MET A 137 -0.28 12.12 8.32
CA MET A 137 0.93 11.80 9.09
C MET A 137 1.45 13.02 9.86
N ASP A 138 1.56 14.18 9.21
CA ASP A 138 2.21 15.37 9.78
C ASP A 138 1.33 16.13 10.78
N HIS A 139 0.00 16.03 10.67
CA HIS A 139 -0.93 16.95 11.34
C HIS A 139 -2.01 16.26 12.16
N THR A 140 -1.93 14.96 12.38
CA THR A 140 -2.87 14.22 13.22
C THR A 140 -2.15 13.15 14.04
N GLU A 141 -2.72 12.76 15.18
CA GLU A 141 -2.30 11.54 15.90
C GLU A 141 -2.96 10.28 15.33
N HIS A 142 -3.67 10.40 14.20
CA HIS A 142 -4.37 9.30 13.54
C HIS A 142 -3.58 8.82 12.33
N THR A 143 -3.70 7.52 12.03
CA THR A 143 -2.99 6.92 10.89
C THR A 143 -3.78 6.97 9.59
N LEU A 144 -5.10 6.84 9.64
CA LEU A 144 -5.94 6.63 8.45
C LEU A 144 -7.25 7.42 8.55
N LEU A 145 -7.52 8.25 7.54
CA LEU A 145 -8.82 8.92 7.34
C LEU A 145 -9.50 8.39 6.07
N VAL A 146 -10.83 8.34 6.05
CA VAL A 146 -11.55 7.72 4.91
C VAL A 146 -12.71 8.56 4.38
N GLY A 147 -13.08 8.32 3.12
CA GLY A 147 -14.26 8.88 2.47
C GLY A 147 -14.24 10.41 2.35
N GLU A 148 -15.41 11.02 2.40
CA GLU A 148 -15.57 12.48 2.33
C GLU A 148 -14.96 13.22 3.53
N LYS A 149 -14.75 12.53 4.66
CA LYS A 149 -14.08 13.15 5.83
C LYS A 149 -12.58 13.26 5.62
N ALA A 150 -11.96 12.33 4.89
CA ALA A 150 -10.60 12.51 4.38
C ALA A 150 -10.52 13.70 3.42
N THR A 151 -11.49 13.83 2.49
CA THR A 151 -11.59 14.99 1.58
C THR A 151 -11.69 16.32 2.34
N SER A 152 -12.57 16.38 3.34
CA SER A 152 -12.79 17.59 4.13
C SER A 152 -11.52 18.01 4.88
N PHE A 153 -10.79 17.03 5.42
CA PHE A 153 -9.49 17.24 6.06
C PHE A 153 -8.43 17.72 5.06
N ALA A 154 -8.29 17.05 3.91
CA ALA A 154 -7.32 17.41 2.88
C ALA A 154 -7.51 18.86 2.41
N ILE A 155 -8.76 19.29 2.18
CA ILE A 155 -9.09 20.65 1.78
C ILE A 155 -8.82 21.66 2.91
N SER A 156 -9.15 21.32 4.16
CA SER A 156 -8.87 22.22 5.29
C SER A 156 -7.38 22.41 5.54
N MET A 157 -6.55 21.43 5.14
CA MET A 157 -5.09 21.51 5.14
C MET A 157 -4.49 22.18 3.89
N GLY A 158 -5.33 22.70 2.99
CA GLY A 158 -4.91 23.53 1.85
C GLY A 158 -4.74 22.79 0.51
N LEU A 159 -5.15 21.52 0.41
CA LEU A 159 -5.23 20.85 -0.90
C LEU A 159 -6.42 21.37 -1.71
N ALA A 160 -6.27 21.38 -3.04
CA ALA A 160 -7.32 21.85 -3.93
C ALA A 160 -8.49 20.86 -4.00
N GLY A 161 -9.71 21.37 -3.92
CA GLY A 161 -10.94 20.60 -4.04
C GLY A 161 -12.16 21.37 -3.53
N PRO A 162 -13.38 20.79 -3.64
CA PRO A 162 -13.66 19.54 -4.33
C PRO A 162 -13.57 19.69 -5.86
N ALA A 163 -13.02 18.69 -6.55
CA ALA A 163 -12.96 18.61 -8.00
C ALA A 163 -13.52 17.28 -8.50
N ASP A 164 -14.14 17.27 -9.69
CA ASP A 164 -14.50 16.01 -10.33
C ASP A 164 -13.23 15.27 -10.76
N LEU A 165 -13.10 14.03 -10.32
CA LEU A 165 -11.98 13.15 -10.62
C LEU A 165 -12.27 12.22 -11.80
N SER A 166 -13.42 12.37 -12.47
CA SER A 166 -13.73 11.63 -13.69
C SER A 166 -12.89 12.15 -14.88
N SER A 167 -12.75 11.30 -15.90
CA SER A 167 -12.20 11.70 -17.19
C SER A 167 -13.03 11.11 -18.33
N PRO A 168 -12.89 11.62 -19.57
CA PRO A 168 -13.57 11.03 -20.72
C PRO A 168 -13.30 9.52 -20.85
N GLU A 169 -12.07 9.09 -20.54
CA GLU A 169 -11.68 7.68 -20.55
C GLU A 169 -12.38 6.86 -19.46
N SER A 170 -12.44 7.37 -18.21
CA SER A 170 -13.12 6.64 -17.12
C SER A 170 -14.62 6.52 -17.37
N ILE A 171 -15.25 7.61 -17.83
CA ILE A 171 -16.66 7.65 -18.20
C ILE A 171 -16.93 6.69 -19.36
N GLY A 172 -16.05 6.65 -20.37
CA GLY A 172 -16.15 5.72 -21.49
C GLY A 172 -16.07 4.26 -21.04
N LYS A 173 -15.06 3.91 -20.22
CA LYS A 173 -14.90 2.57 -19.63
C LYS A 173 -16.16 2.15 -18.85
N TRP A 174 -16.66 3.02 -17.98
CA TRP A 174 -17.87 2.76 -17.19
C TRP A 174 -19.12 2.60 -18.06
N THR A 175 -19.30 3.46 -19.07
CA THR A 175 -20.44 3.40 -20.00
C THR A 175 -20.48 2.07 -20.75
N ILE A 176 -19.34 1.62 -21.28
CA ILE A 176 -19.23 0.32 -21.97
C ILE A 176 -19.55 -0.83 -21.00
N TRP A 177 -19.02 -0.80 -19.78
CA TRP A 177 -19.28 -1.83 -18.77
C TRP A 177 -20.76 -1.88 -18.35
N ARG A 178 -21.40 -0.72 -18.18
CA ARG A 178 -22.85 -0.60 -17.93
C ARG A 178 -23.68 -1.18 -19.07
N GLN A 179 -23.30 -0.89 -20.32
CA GLN A 179 -23.96 -1.45 -21.52
C GLN A 179 -23.77 -2.97 -21.60
N ASN A 180 -22.63 -3.49 -21.12
CA ASN A 180 -22.37 -4.92 -20.96
C ASN A 180 -22.96 -5.51 -19.66
N HIS A 181 -24.14 -5.04 -19.27
CA HIS A 181 -24.90 -5.56 -18.12
C HIS A 181 -24.10 -5.62 -16.81
N CYS A 182 -23.18 -4.68 -16.60
CA CYS A 182 -22.35 -4.62 -15.40
C CYS A 182 -21.55 -5.90 -15.14
N GLN A 183 -21.00 -6.49 -16.20
CA GLN A 183 -20.14 -7.68 -16.12
C GLN A 183 -18.77 -7.46 -16.78
N PRO A 184 -17.69 -8.06 -16.21
CA PRO A 184 -17.70 -8.79 -14.94
C PRO A 184 -17.77 -7.83 -13.73
N ASN A 185 -18.21 -8.30 -12.56
CA ASN A 185 -18.28 -7.49 -11.33
C ASN A 185 -17.80 -8.23 -10.07
N PHE A 186 -17.72 -7.50 -8.95
CA PHE A 186 -17.19 -8.02 -7.68
C PHE A 186 -18.25 -8.60 -6.74
N TRP A 187 -19.53 -8.53 -7.10
CA TRP A 187 -20.59 -9.08 -6.27
C TRP A 187 -20.60 -10.61 -6.33
N LYS A 188 -20.89 -11.25 -5.19
CA LYS A 188 -20.98 -12.71 -5.07
C LYS A 188 -22.20 -13.08 -4.26
N ASN A 189 -22.87 -14.18 -4.63
CA ASN A 189 -24.03 -14.71 -3.89
C ASN A 189 -25.18 -13.70 -3.73
N VAL A 190 -25.45 -12.94 -4.79
CA VAL A 190 -26.51 -11.92 -4.83
C VAL A 190 -27.33 -12.04 -6.11
N VAL A 191 -28.53 -11.47 -6.10
CA VAL A 191 -29.38 -11.26 -7.27
C VAL A 191 -29.55 -9.75 -7.50
N PRO A 192 -29.26 -9.24 -8.72
CA PRO A 192 -29.51 -7.83 -9.03
C PRO A 192 -31.00 -7.55 -9.23
N ALA A 193 -31.46 -6.38 -8.79
CA ALA A 193 -32.67 -5.77 -9.33
C ALA A 193 -32.37 -5.26 -10.75
N GLY A 194 -32.69 -6.04 -11.79
CA GLY A 194 -32.33 -5.74 -13.18
C GLY A 194 -30.93 -6.25 -13.56
N SER A 195 -30.17 -5.51 -14.37
CA SER A 195 -28.84 -5.95 -14.84
C SER A 195 -27.68 -5.50 -13.96
N CYS A 196 -27.86 -4.45 -13.14
CA CYS A 196 -26.77 -3.73 -12.50
C CYS A 196 -27.01 -3.40 -11.01
N GLY A 197 -27.92 -4.14 -10.38
CA GLY A 197 -28.34 -3.89 -9.00
C GLY A 197 -29.42 -2.80 -8.86
N PRO A 198 -29.82 -2.44 -7.61
CA PRO A 198 -29.21 -2.86 -6.34
C PRO A 198 -29.23 -4.38 -6.15
N TYR A 199 -28.15 -4.91 -5.59
CA TYR A 199 -27.95 -6.34 -5.40
C TYR A 199 -28.49 -6.78 -4.03
N ASN A 200 -29.27 -7.86 -4.01
CA ASN A 200 -29.81 -8.45 -2.78
C ASN A 200 -29.17 -9.80 -2.51
N ALA A 201 -28.88 -10.09 -1.25
CA ALA A 201 -28.35 -11.39 -0.85
C ALA A 201 -29.29 -12.52 -1.27
N ILE A 202 -28.72 -13.65 -1.68
CA ILE A 202 -29.49 -14.88 -1.83
C ILE A 202 -29.70 -15.45 -0.42
N ASP A 203 -30.93 -15.37 0.09
CA ASP A 203 -31.31 -16.08 1.31
C ASP A 203 -31.26 -17.59 1.03
N VAL A 204 -30.21 -18.25 1.52
CA VAL A 204 -30.17 -19.71 1.56
C VAL A 204 -30.71 -20.12 2.93
N PRO A 205 -31.91 -20.73 3.03
CA PRO A 205 -32.45 -21.16 4.31
C PRO A 205 -31.46 -22.08 5.01
N SER A 206 -31.15 -21.79 6.27
CA SER A 206 -30.29 -22.60 7.13
C SER A 206 -30.93 -23.98 7.36
N GLY A 207 -30.69 -24.92 6.46
CA GLY A 207 -31.20 -26.29 6.55
C GLY A 207 -31.58 -26.94 5.22
N GLU A 208 -31.69 -26.21 4.11
CA GLU A 208 -32.06 -26.80 2.82
C GLU A 208 -30.85 -27.10 1.92
N SER A 209 -30.82 -28.31 1.35
CA SER A 209 -29.74 -28.78 0.50
C SER A 209 -29.50 -27.85 -0.70
N LYS A 210 -28.25 -27.79 -1.18
CA LYS A 210 -27.80 -27.01 -2.36
C LYS A 210 -28.70 -27.15 -3.61
N ALA A 211 -29.51 -28.21 -3.70
CA ALA A 211 -30.50 -28.43 -4.76
C ALA A 211 -31.71 -27.47 -4.71
N SER A 212 -32.09 -26.93 -3.55
CA SER A 212 -33.18 -25.93 -3.44
C SER A 212 -32.74 -24.56 -3.95
N ALA A 213 -31.51 -24.13 -3.67
CA ALA A 213 -30.96 -22.86 -4.17
C ALA A 213 -30.90 -22.81 -5.70
N LYS A 214 -30.57 -23.95 -6.35
CA LYS A 214 -30.59 -24.10 -7.81
C LYS A 214 -31.98 -23.83 -8.41
N ARG A 215 -33.04 -24.36 -7.77
CA ARG A 215 -34.43 -24.14 -8.21
C ARG A 215 -34.94 -22.71 -8.00
N VAL A 216 -34.42 -22.00 -6.99
CA VAL A 216 -34.73 -20.58 -6.77
C VAL A 216 -34.07 -19.72 -7.85
N LEU A 217 -32.80 -19.99 -8.18
CA LEU A 217 -32.09 -19.34 -9.30
C LEU A 217 -32.75 -19.62 -10.65
N GLU A 218 -33.16 -20.85 -10.93
CA GLU A 218 -33.87 -21.22 -12.17
C GLU A 218 -35.25 -20.56 -12.32
N ARG A 219 -35.93 -20.23 -11.20
CA ARG A 219 -37.25 -19.58 -11.23
C ARG A 219 -37.19 -18.06 -11.40
N THR A 220 -36.13 -17.41 -10.94
CA THR A 220 -35.95 -15.95 -11.11
C THR A 220 -35.30 -15.58 -12.43
N GLN A 221 -34.60 -16.52 -13.08
CA GLN A 221 -34.06 -16.37 -14.43
C GLN A 221 -35.09 -16.82 -15.48
N GLY A 222 -36.13 -16.02 -15.67
CA GLY A 222 -37.03 -16.19 -16.81
C GLY A 222 -36.26 -16.03 -18.14
N ASP A 223 -36.26 -17.10 -18.94
CA ASP A 223 -36.09 -17.16 -20.40
C ASP A 223 -34.89 -16.49 -21.09
N ILE A 224 -33.71 -16.40 -20.46
CA ILE A 224 -32.47 -16.14 -21.23
C ILE A 224 -31.32 -17.02 -20.70
N CYS A 225 -30.68 -17.74 -21.64
CA CYS A 225 -29.55 -18.67 -21.50
C CYS A 225 -29.89 -20.16 -21.28
N GLN A 226 -30.68 -20.76 -22.18
CA GLN A 226 -30.60 -22.20 -22.44
C GLN A 226 -29.28 -22.53 -23.17
N GLY A 227 -28.21 -22.78 -22.41
CA GLY A 227 -26.93 -23.19 -23.01
C GLY A 227 -25.83 -23.68 -22.07
N LEU A 228 -26.09 -23.89 -20.77
CA LEU A 228 -25.01 -24.20 -19.80
C LEU A 228 -25.41 -25.22 -18.73
N PHE A 229 -26.03 -26.34 -19.10
CA PHE A 229 -26.16 -27.48 -18.17
C PHE A 229 -25.85 -28.81 -18.85
N GLU A 230 -24.57 -29.20 -18.85
CA GLU A 230 -24.20 -30.62 -18.77
C GLU A 230 -23.97 -31.04 -17.30
N PRO A 231 -24.28 -32.30 -16.90
CA PRO A 231 -24.62 -32.62 -15.53
C PRO A 231 -23.45 -33.00 -14.58
N ASN A 232 -22.20 -32.61 -14.87
CA ASN A 232 -21.05 -33.11 -14.08
C ASN A 232 -20.04 -32.08 -13.52
N ASN A 233 -20.35 -30.77 -13.51
CA ASN A 233 -19.43 -29.77 -12.93
C ASN A 233 -20.13 -28.80 -11.95
N LEU A 234 -20.61 -29.31 -10.82
CA LEU A 234 -21.09 -28.49 -9.70
C LEU A 234 -20.20 -28.66 -8.47
N LEU A 235 -19.00 -28.06 -8.54
CA LEU A 235 -18.23 -27.41 -7.47
C LEU A 235 -16.84 -27.04 -8.02
N GLU A 236 -16.78 -26.15 -9.01
CA GLU A 236 -15.60 -25.29 -9.13
C GLU A 236 -15.94 -23.93 -8.50
N PRO A 237 -15.45 -23.63 -7.29
CA PRO A 237 -15.28 -22.24 -6.92
C PRO A 237 -14.10 -21.68 -7.72
N MET A 238 -14.18 -20.42 -8.15
CA MET A 238 -13.04 -19.61 -8.59
C MET A 238 -12.50 -19.87 -10.01
N ASN A 239 -13.21 -19.40 -11.04
CA ASN A 239 -12.55 -19.05 -12.31
C ASN A 239 -12.95 -17.68 -12.88
N SER A 240 -13.66 -16.85 -12.09
CA SER A 240 -14.07 -15.49 -12.49
C SER A 240 -13.12 -14.37 -12.04
N ARG A 241 -12.35 -14.56 -10.96
CA ARG A 241 -11.41 -13.52 -10.46
C ARG A 241 -10.27 -13.24 -11.41
N LEU A 242 -9.77 -14.26 -12.10
CA LEU A 242 -8.68 -14.18 -13.10
C LEU A 242 -8.96 -13.18 -14.23
N LYS A 243 -10.22 -12.80 -14.48
CA LYS A 243 -10.57 -11.81 -15.51
C LYS A 243 -10.79 -10.39 -14.98
N ILE A 244 -11.10 -10.21 -13.70
CA ILE A 244 -11.51 -8.90 -13.16
C ILE A 244 -10.28 -8.05 -12.79
N VAL A 245 -9.31 -8.66 -12.09
CA VAL A 245 -8.06 -8.01 -11.72
C VAL A 245 -6.98 -8.46 -12.70
N ASN A 246 -6.39 -7.52 -13.43
CA ASN A 246 -5.30 -7.75 -14.37
C ASN A 246 -4.42 -6.49 -14.47
N ARG A 247 -3.28 -6.61 -15.16
CA ARG A 247 -2.23 -5.57 -15.34
C ARG A 247 -2.65 -4.25 -15.99
N HIS A 248 -3.92 -4.11 -16.36
CA HIS A 248 -4.47 -2.91 -17.01
C HIS A 248 -5.68 -2.36 -16.25
N ASN A 249 -6.08 -3.04 -15.17
CA ASN A 249 -7.32 -2.80 -14.42
C ASN A 249 -7.10 -2.67 -12.91
N HIS A 250 -5.85 -2.80 -12.44
CA HIS A 250 -5.50 -2.72 -11.01
C HIS A 250 -3.99 -2.46 -10.83
N ASP A 251 -3.49 -1.39 -11.45
CA ASP A 251 -2.10 -1.01 -11.25
C ASP A 251 -2.01 0.02 -10.13
N THR A 252 -0.99 -0.16 -9.32
CA THR A 252 -0.75 0.58 -8.10
C THR A 252 0.70 1.02 -8.18
N ILE A 253 0.96 2.32 -7.99
CA ILE A 253 2.32 2.76 -7.74
C ILE A 253 2.61 2.57 -6.26
N SER A 254 3.55 1.69 -5.96
CA SER A 254 4.22 1.61 -4.67
C SER A 254 5.67 2.00 -4.89
N MET A 255 6.24 2.79 -4.00
CA MET A 255 7.58 3.33 -4.11
C MET A 255 8.30 3.24 -2.78
N ALA A 256 9.58 2.90 -2.81
CA ALA A 256 10.48 3.00 -1.68
C ALA A 256 11.69 3.86 -2.07
N VAL A 257 12.13 4.68 -1.12
CA VAL A 257 13.31 5.53 -1.27
C VAL A 257 14.24 5.29 -0.09
N ILE A 258 15.53 5.09 -0.39
CA ILE A 258 16.61 5.19 0.57
C ILE A 258 17.39 6.46 0.24
N ASP A 259 17.41 7.43 1.15
CA ASP A 259 18.08 8.71 0.92
C ASP A 259 19.60 8.63 1.09
N LYS A 260 20.30 9.74 0.86
CA LYS A 260 21.77 9.84 0.99
C LYS A 260 22.29 9.55 2.40
N MET A 261 21.45 9.71 3.42
CA MET A 261 21.76 9.39 4.82
C MET A 261 21.40 7.95 5.16
N GLY A 262 20.91 7.18 4.19
CA GLY A 262 20.42 5.83 4.39
C GLY A 262 18.99 5.76 4.94
N ARG A 263 18.29 6.89 5.14
CA ARG A 263 16.94 6.88 5.72
C ARG A 263 15.94 6.31 4.72
N ILE A 264 15.04 5.46 5.20
CA ILE A 264 14.08 4.75 4.35
C ILE A 264 12.66 5.31 4.51
N ALA A 265 11.97 5.51 3.40
CA ALA A 265 10.53 5.76 3.37
C ALA A 265 9.87 4.92 2.28
N ALA A 266 8.58 4.64 2.45
CA ALA A 266 7.79 3.97 1.42
C ALA A 266 6.38 4.56 1.35
N GLY A 267 5.76 4.45 0.18
CA GLY A 267 4.40 4.93 -0.02
C GLY A 267 3.74 4.33 -1.24
N THR A 268 2.42 4.49 -1.29
CA THR A 268 1.56 3.92 -2.31
C THR A 268 0.47 4.91 -2.70
N SER A 269 0.09 4.93 -3.98
CA SER A 269 -1.12 5.58 -4.47
C SER A 269 -1.82 4.72 -5.53
N THR A 270 -3.15 4.67 -5.48
CA THR A 270 -3.97 3.92 -6.43
C THR A 270 -5.42 4.40 -6.47
N ASN A 271 -6.10 4.19 -7.59
CA ASN A 271 -7.57 4.26 -7.65
C ASN A 271 -8.24 2.95 -7.21
N GLY A 272 -7.48 1.88 -6.98
CA GLY A 272 -7.99 0.54 -6.71
C GLY A 272 -8.55 -0.13 -7.96
N ALA A 273 -9.37 -1.17 -7.75
CA ALA A 273 -9.87 -1.98 -8.85
C ALA A 273 -10.93 -1.26 -9.68
N THR A 274 -10.85 -1.36 -11.01
CA THR A 274 -11.88 -0.84 -11.92
C THR A 274 -13.23 -1.54 -11.70
N PHE A 275 -14.31 -0.77 -11.59
CA PHE A 275 -15.69 -1.20 -11.28
C PHE A 275 -15.86 -1.82 -9.90
N LYS A 276 -14.98 -1.46 -8.95
CA LYS A 276 -15.13 -1.83 -7.55
C LYS A 276 -16.49 -1.40 -7.00
N ILE A 277 -16.95 -2.10 -5.96
CA ILE A 277 -18.14 -1.69 -5.21
C ILE A 277 -17.83 -0.34 -4.54
N PRO A 278 -18.74 0.65 -4.57
CA PRO A 278 -18.55 1.95 -3.94
C PRO A 278 -18.16 1.79 -2.47
N GLY A 279 -17.11 2.50 -2.06
CA GLY A 279 -16.53 2.39 -0.71
C GLY A 279 -15.55 1.22 -0.53
N ARG A 280 -15.30 0.38 -1.55
CA ARG A 280 -14.23 -0.63 -1.49
C ARG A 280 -12.87 0.05 -1.38
N VAL A 281 -12.12 -0.38 -0.37
CA VAL A 281 -10.73 -0.01 -0.13
C VAL A 281 -9.84 -1.23 -0.41
N GLY A 282 -8.76 -1.01 -1.16
CA GLY A 282 -7.77 -2.06 -1.46
C GLY A 282 -6.69 -2.21 -0.39
N ASP A 283 -5.60 -2.85 -0.75
CA ASP A 283 -4.38 -2.88 0.06
C ASP A 283 -3.63 -1.56 0.05
N GLY A 284 -3.84 -0.72 -0.99
CA GLY A 284 -3.19 0.57 -1.21
C GLY A 284 -2.94 1.43 0.04
N PRO A 285 -3.94 1.68 0.90
CA PRO A 285 -3.80 2.52 2.09
C PRO A 285 -3.48 1.72 3.36
N ILE A 286 -3.15 0.42 3.25
CA ILE A 286 -2.97 -0.49 4.38
C ILE A 286 -1.47 -0.76 4.61
N PRO A 287 -0.89 -0.24 5.71
CA PRO A 287 0.52 -0.45 6.04
C PRO A 287 0.84 -1.94 6.18
N GLY A 288 1.97 -2.34 5.61
CA GLY A 288 2.39 -3.75 5.63
C GLY A 288 1.74 -4.58 4.53
N SER A 289 0.66 -4.10 3.90
CA SER A 289 0.14 -4.74 2.69
C SER A 289 0.74 -4.15 1.43
N SER A 290 0.42 -2.90 1.11
CA SER A 290 0.86 -2.23 -0.12
C SER A 290 2.30 -1.75 -0.07
N ALA A 291 2.71 -1.19 1.06
CA ALA A 291 4.07 -0.74 1.31
C ALA A 291 4.43 -0.86 2.78
N TYR A 292 5.73 -1.02 3.05
CA TYR A 292 6.28 -0.99 4.41
C TYR A 292 7.75 -0.58 4.36
N ALA A 293 8.19 0.23 5.31
CA ALA A 293 9.56 0.69 5.44
C ALA A 293 10.01 0.58 6.89
N ASP A 294 11.25 0.17 7.09
CA ASP A 294 11.90 0.12 8.39
C ASP A 294 13.38 0.46 8.20
N ASP A 295 13.84 1.52 8.86
CA ASP A 295 15.17 2.07 8.62
C ASP A 295 16.30 1.12 9.05
N GLU A 296 16.03 0.14 9.91
CA GLU A 296 17.05 -0.85 10.31
C GLU A 296 17.17 -2.01 9.31
N VAL A 297 16.20 -2.17 8.40
CA VAL A 297 16.04 -3.40 7.62
C VAL A 297 15.96 -3.14 6.13
N GLY A 298 15.02 -2.31 5.70
CA GLY A 298 14.65 -2.20 4.29
C GLY A 298 13.20 -1.76 4.08
N ALA A 299 12.74 -1.88 2.84
CA ALA A 299 11.37 -1.58 2.43
C ALA A 299 10.83 -2.58 1.41
N CYS A 300 9.52 -2.59 1.27
CA CYS A 300 8.78 -3.32 0.25
C CYS A 300 7.67 -2.45 -0.31
N GLY A 301 7.37 -2.65 -1.60
CA GLY A 301 6.16 -2.16 -2.25
C GLY A 301 5.49 -3.26 -3.07
N ALA A 302 4.16 -3.23 -3.12
CA ALA A 302 3.31 -4.26 -3.69
C ALA A 302 2.30 -3.72 -4.72
N THR A 303 1.77 -4.62 -5.54
CA THR A 303 0.69 -4.40 -6.51
C THR A 303 -0.01 -5.74 -6.80
N GLY A 304 -1.30 -5.76 -7.14
CA GLY A 304 -2.04 -7.02 -7.35
C GLY A 304 -3.49 -7.01 -6.91
N ASP A 305 -4.10 -8.18 -6.71
CA ASP A 305 -5.43 -8.32 -6.10
C ASP A 305 -5.38 -7.85 -4.64
N GLY A 306 -5.62 -6.55 -4.43
CA GLY A 306 -5.55 -5.91 -3.12
C GLY A 306 -6.43 -6.57 -2.05
N ASP A 307 -7.54 -7.22 -2.43
CA ASP A 307 -8.42 -7.93 -1.51
C ASP A 307 -7.80 -9.25 -1.01
N ILE A 308 -6.89 -9.86 -1.79
CA ILE A 308 -6.09 -11.00 -1.37
C ILE A 308 -4.82 -10.53 -0.66
N MET A 309 -4.09 -9.56 -1.23
CA MET A 309 -2.82 -9.06 -0.68
C MET A 309 -2.97 -8.62 0.79
N MET A 310 -4.01 -7.85 1.11
CA MET A 310 -4.26 -7.36 2.48
C MET A 310 -4.48 -8.46 3.52
N ARG A 311 -4.83 -9.68 3.10
CA ARG A 311 -5.04 -10.81 4.02
C ARG A 311 -3.72 -11.39 4.53
N PHE A 312 -2.61 -11.11 3.85
CA PHE A 312 -1.30 -11.69 4.14
C PHE A 312 -0.24 -10.67 4.55
N LEU A 313 -0.51 -9.38 4.34
CA LEU A 313 0.43 -8.29 4.64
C LEU A 313 1.83 -8.57 4.04
N PRO A 314 1.92 -8.77 2.72
CA PRO A 314 3.15 -9.26 2.09
C PRO A 314 4.35 -8.34 2.33
N CYS A 315 4.18 -7.03 2.34
CA CYS A 315 5.30 -6.13 2.56
C CYS A 315 5.82 -6.13 4.00
N TYR A 316 4.95 -6.26 4.99
CA TYR A 316 5.38 -6.51 6.37
C TYR A 316 6.14 -7.83 6.46
N GLN A 317 5.61 -8.91 5.87
CA GLN A 317 6.30 -10.20 5.85
C GLN A 317 7.68 -10.13 5.18
N VAL A 318 7.79 -9.43 4.04
CA VAL A 318 9.06 -9.25 3.31
C VAL A 318 10.08 -8.55 4.19
N VAL A 319 9.71 -7.42 4.80
CA VAL A 319 10.62 -6.66 5.69
C VAL A 319 11.00 -7.52 6.91
N GLU A 320 10.07 -8.19 7.57
CA GLU A 320 10.37 -9.06 8.71
C GLU A 320 11.22 -10.28 8.33
N SER A 321 11.06 -10.81 7.12
CA SER A 321 11.90 -11.90 6.61
C SER A 321 13.33 -11.43 6.37
N MET A 322 13.50 -10.22 5.83
CA MET A 322 14.82 -9.57 5.71
C MET A 322 15.43 -9.28 7.09
N ARG A 323 14.63 -8.84 8.07
CA ARG A 323 15.07 -8.65 9.47
C ARG A 323 15.64 -9.93 10.08
N ARG A 324 15.11 -11.09 9.65
CA ARG A 324 15.59 -12.43 10.06
C ARG A 324 16.75 -12.97 9.23
N GLY A 325 17.31 -12.15 8.34
CA GLY A 325 18.50 -12.47 7.55
C GLY A 325 18.21 -13.07 6.17
N MET A 326 16.96 -13.07 5.68
CA MET A 326 16.70 -13.45 4.30
C MET A 326 17.15 -12.35 3.33
N GLU A 327 17.71 -12.72 2.19
CA GLU A 327 18.00 -11.78 1.11
C GLU A 327 16.69 -11.30 0.44
N PRO A 328 16.66 -10.08 -0.15
CA PRO A 328 15.45 -9.48 -0.71
C PRO A 328 14.69 -10.39 -1.68
N ARG A 329 15.41 -11.15 -2.51
CA ARG A 329 14.81 -12.09 -3.48
C ARG A 329 14.05 -13.20 -2.77
N ASP A 330 14.66 -13.83 -1.77
CA ASP A 330 14.07 -14.96 -1.07
C ASP A 330 12.92 -14.52 -0.18
N ALA A 331 13.04 -13.35 0.46
CA ALA A 331 11.96 -12.74 1.23
C ALA A 331 10.73 -12.42 0.35
N ALA A 332 10.95 -11.79 -0.81
CA ALA A 332 9.89 -11.50 -1.78
C ALA A 332 9.21 -12.78 -2.30
N MET A 333 10.00 -13.79 -2.66
CA MET A 333 9.48 -15.07 -3.14
C MET A 333 8.68 -15.80 -2.08
N ASP A 334 9.15 -15.87 -0.82
CA ASP A 334 8.42 -16.54 0.26
C ASP A 334 7.05 -15.87 0.52
N ALA A 335 6.99 -14.54 0.53
CA ALA A 335 5.74 -13.80 0.70
C ALA A 335 4.73 -14.11 -0.41
N ILE A 336 5.14 -14.04 -1.68
CA ILE A 336 4.28 -14.34 -2.83
C ILE A 336 3.85 -15.81 -2.84
N LEU A 337 4.76 -16.75 -2.61
CA LEU A 337 4.45 -18.18 -2.59
C LEU A 337 3.52 -18.56 -1.43
N ARG A 338 3.61 -17.87 -0.29
CA ARG A 338 2.67 -18.07 0.83
C ARG A 338 1.24 -17.72 0.44
N ILE A 339 1.04 -16.66 -0.33
CA ILE A 339 -0.27 -16.29 -0.86
C ILE A 339 -0.73 -17.33 -1.89
N ALA A 340 0.15 -17.69 -2.85
CA ALA A 340 -0.14 -18.66 -3.91
C ALA A 340 -0.60 -20.02 -3.36
N ARG A 341 0.04 -20.50 -2.27
CA ARG A 341 -0.35 -21.76 -1.60
C ARG A 341 -1.80 -21.76 -1.12
N LYS A 342 -2.35 -20.59 -0.78
CA LYS A 342 -3.72 -20.46 -0.28
C LYS A 342 -4.71 -20.02 -1.36
N TYR A 343 -4.25 -19.20 -2.30
CA TYR A 343 -5.03 -18.68 -3.42
C TYR A 343 -4.24 -18.89 -4.73
N PRO A 344 -4.26 -20.09 -5.33
CA PRO A 344 -3.42 -20.42 -6.49
C PRO A 344 -3.70 -19.59 -7.74
N ASP A 345 -4.85 -18.92 -7.82
CA ASP A 345 -5.25 -18.10 -8.97
C ASP A 345 -5.09 -16.59 -8.71
N PHE A 346 -4.51 -16.21 -7.56
CA PHE A 346 -4.31 -14.78 -7.27
C PHE A 346 -3.30 -14.17 -8.23
N VAL A 347 -3.39 -12.87 -8.42
CA VAL A 347 -2.41 -12.11 -9.19
C VAL A 347 -1.80 -11.08 -8.26
N GLY A 348 -0.47 -10.98 -8.24
CA GLY A 348 0.21 -10.01 -7.40
C GLY A 348 1.71 -10.05 -7.52
N ALA A 349 2.35 -8.98 -7.08
CA ALA A 349 3.79 -8.81 -7.08
C ALA A 349 4.26 -7.91 -5.94
N VAL A 350 5.52 -8.08 -5.59
CA VAL A 350 6.25 -7.20 -4.67
C VAL A 350 7.63 -6.91 -5.22
N PHE A 351 8.16 -5.73 -4.92
CA PHE A 351 9.60 -5.52 -4.86
C PHE A 351 10.04 -5.44 -3.40
N ALA A 352 11.29 -5.80 -3.15
CA ALA A 352 11.95 -5.70 -1.86
C ALA A 352 13.28 -4.96 -2.04
N ILE A 353 13.65 -4.12 -1.09
CA ILE A 353 14.96 -3.49 -1.00
C ILE A 353 15.46 -3.53 0.44
N ASN A 354 16.70 -3.96 0.68
CA ASN A 354 17.29 -3.95 2.04
C ASN A 354 18.11 -2.69 2.31
N LYS A 355 18.55 -2.52 3.56
CA LYS A 355 19.41 -1.42 4.04
C LYS A 355 20.78 -1.38 3.39
N LYS A 356 21.17 -2.35 2.55
CA LYS A 356 22.40 -2.31 1.73
C LYS A 356 22.13 -1.83 0.30
N GLY A 357 20.88 -1.53 -0.05
CA GLY A 357 20.46 -1.16 -1.40
C GLY A 357 20.29 -2.36 -2.35
N VAL A 358 20.41 -3.60 -1.85
CA VAL A 358 20.11 -4.79 -2.66
C VAL A 358 18.61 -4.87 -2.84
N HIS A 359 18.16 -5.03 -4.08
CA HIS A 359 16.75 -5.10 -4.43
C HIS A 359 16.43 -6.34 -5.28
N ALA A 360 15.18 -6.79 -5.19
CA ALA A 360 14.65 -7.88 -5.98
C ALA A 360 13.12 -7.75 -6.11
N GLY A 361 12.52 -8.54 -6.99
CA GLY A 361 11.07 -8.66 -7.06
C GLY A 361 10.62 -10.11 -7.17
N ALA A 362 9.37 -10.36 -6.80
CA ALA A 362 8.68 -11.62 -6.99
C ALA A 362 7.24 -11.35 -7.42
N CYS A 363 6.67 -12.24 -8.23
CA CYS A 363 5.31 -12.10 -8.72
C CYS A 363 4.64 -13.46 -8.91
N HIS A 364 3.32 -13.43 -9.06
CA HIS A 364 2.50 -14.59 -9.37
C HIS A 364 1.34 -14.15 -10.27
N GLY A 365 0.97 -15.01 -11.23
CA GLY A 365 -0.16 -14.78 -12.14
C GLY A 365 0.10 -13.79 -13.29
N TRP A 366 1.24 -13.09 -13.30
CA TRP A 366 1.66 -12.20 -14.40
C TRP A 366 3.19 -12.03 -14.46
N THR A 367 3.68 -11.47 -15.57
CA THR A 367 5.04 -10.90 -15.61
C THR A 367 5.00 -9.52 -14.95
N PHE A 368 5.83 -9.34 -13.92
CA PHE A 368 5.96 -8.08 -13.21
C PHE A 368 7.17 -7.31 -13.69
N GLN A 369 7.07 -5.98 -13.68
CA GLN A 369 8.20 -5.10 -13.89
C GLN A 369 8.28 -4.10 -12.74
N TYR A 370 9.49 -3.73 -12.34
CA TYR A 370 9.72 -2.64 -11.41
C TYR A 370 10.82 -1.73 -11.94
N SER A 371 10.73 -0.46 -11.58
CA SER A 371 11.71 0.57 -11.97
C SER A 371 12.65 0.84 -10.81
N VAL A 372 13.94 1.02 -11.10
CA VAL A 372 14.96 1.30 -10.11
C VAL A 372 15.94 2.35 -10.60
N ARG A 373 16.41 3.21 -9.69
CA ARG A 373 17.54 4.10 -9.91
C ARG A 373 18.40 4.19 -8.66
N ASN A 374 19.71 4.06 -8.83
CA ASN A 374 20.70 4.29 -7.78
C ASN A 374 21.85 5.18 -8.28
N SER A 375 22.78 5.54 -7.41
CA SER A 375 23.85 6.50 -7.73
C SER A 375 24.88 5.99 -8.75
N SER A 376 24.91 4.68 -9.03
CA SER A 376 25.77 4.10 -10.07
C SER A 376 25.13 4.10 -11.47
N MET A 377 23.81 4.34 -11.56
CA MET A 377 23.06 4.30 -12.80
C MET A 377 22.98 5.68 -13.47
N GLN A 378 23.07 5.73 -14.80
CA GLN A 378 22.90 6.98 -15.56
C GLN A 378 21.44 7.47 -15.51
N ASP A 379 20.49 6.55 -15.60
CA ASP A 379 19.05 6.81 -15.61
C ASP A 379 18.28 5.62 -15.02
N VAL A 380 16.95 5.70 -14.96
CA VAL A 380 16.07 4.65 -14.48
C VAL A 380 16.18 3.38 -15.32
N GLU A 381 16.42 2.26 -14.65
CA GLU A 381 16.39 0.92 -15.24
C GLU A 381 15.07 0.22 -14.91
N VAL A 382 14.61 -0.67 -15.80
CA VAL A 382 13.40 -1.47 -15.61
C VAL A 382 13.81 -2.92 -15.52
N ILE A 383 13.48 -3.56 -14.40
CA ILE A 383 13.77 -4.97 -14.15
C ILE A 383 12.50 -5.77 -14.41
N THR A 384 12.63 -6.89 -15.13
CA THR A 384 11.52 -7.81 -15.43
C THR A 384 11.63 -9.05 -14.57
N VAL A 385 10.52 -9.43 -13.94
CA VAL A 385 10.37 -10.59 -13.05
C VAL A 385 9.33 -11.54 -13.65
N SER A 386 9.72 -12.79 -13.83
CA SER A 386 8.82 -13.85 -14.29
C SER A 386 8.09 -14.50 -13.11
N PRO A 387 6.82 -14.91 -13.28
CA PRO A 387 6.01 -15.53 -12.23
C PRO A 387 6.48 -16.92 -11.82
#